data_AF-A0A672QMG7-F1
#
_entry.id   AF-A0A672QMG7-F1
#
_cell.length_a   1.000
_cell.length_b   1.000
_cell.length_c   1.000
_cell.angle_alpha   90.00
_cell.angle_beta   90.00
_cell.angle_gamma   90.00
#
_symmetry.space_group_name_H-M   'P 1'
#
loop_
_entity.id
_entity.type
_entity.pdbx_description
1 polymer ?
#
loop_
_entity_poly.entity_id
_entity_poly.type
_entity_poly.pdbx_seq_one_letter_code
_entity_poly.pdbx_strand_id
1 'polypeptide(L)'
;MCCGAMKVYQSVLLLFCCQFLHTLALDCAMMSGNLKQIDAGSGSVVGVNNLNEVFILEDNIFTKINMSLNHFSVGPAGQLGVDSANNIFKFQSGSFIQFPGEDCINKMTCHAHFF
;
A
#
# COMPACT_ATOMS: atom_id res chain seq x y z
N MET A 1 -17.36 -18.45 53.61
CA MET A 1 -18.06 -18.33 52.31
C MET A 1 -17.37 -17.36 51.33
N CYS A 2 -16.06 -17.07 51.43
CA CYS A 2 -15.41 -16.01 50.62
C CYS A 2 -14.42 -16.49 49.53
N CYS A 3 -14.16 -17.80 49.39
CA CYS A 3 -13.17 -18.33 48.42
C CYS A 3 -13.75 -18.50 47.00
N GLY A 4 -15.07 -18.65 46.86
CA GLY A 4 -15.75 -18.81 45.56
C GLY A 4 -15.89 -17.51 44.77
N ALA A 5 -16.19 -16.40 45.45
CA ALA A 5 -16.45 -15.10 44.80
C ALA A 5 -15.22 -14.51 44.08
N MET A 6 -14.01 -14.74 44.62
CA MET A 6 -12.77 -14.22 44.04
C MET A 6 -12.37 -14.93 42.73
N LYS A 7 -12.68 -16.23 42.62
CA LYS A 7 -12.51 -17.00 41.38
C LYS A 7 -13.53 -16.61 40.32
N VAL A 8 -14.77 -16.30 40.73
CA VAL A 8 -15.82 -15.83 39.80
C VAL A 8 -15.45 -14.47 39.19
N TYR A 9 -14.95 -13.52 39.99
CA TYR A 9 -14.51 -12.22 39.46
C TYR A 9 -13.34 -12.35 38.49
N GLN A 10 -12.33 -13.16 38.82
CA GLN A 10 -11.20 -13.45 37.92
C GLN A 10 -11.68 -14.11 36.62
N SER A 11 -12.60 -15.08 36.70
CA SER A 11 -13.18 -15.71 35.51
C SER A 11 -14.01 -14.75 34.66
N VAL A 12 -14.80 -13.87 35.27
CA VAL A 12 -15.62 -12.86 34.57
C VAL A 12 -14.74 -11.79 33.92
N LEU A 13 -13.68 -11.35 34.61
CA LEU A 13 -12.69 -10.39 34.08
C LEU A 13 -11.90 -11.01 32.91
N LEU A 14 -11.54 -12.30 33.00
CA LEU A 14 -10.87 -13.03 31.93
C LEU A 14 -11.78 -13.18 30.69
N LEU A 15 -13.07 -13.46 30.89
CA LEU A 15 -14.07 -13.52 29.82
C LEU A 15 -14.22 -12.17 29.11
N PHE A 16 -14.34 -11.06 29.85
CA PHE A 16 -14.38 -9.72 29.26
C PHE A 16 -13.10 -9.36 28.52
N CYS A 17 -11.93 -9.72 29.06
CA CYS A 17 -10.63 -9.54 28.41
C CYS A 17 -10.55 -10.34 27.09
N CYS A 18 -11.01 -11.60 27.08
CA CYS A 18 -11.08 -12.41 25.87
C CYS A 18 -12.04 -11.84 24.81
N GLN A 19 -13.19 -11.28 25.19
CA GLN A 19 -14.13 -10.68 24.23
C GLN A 19 -13.58 -9.39 23.60
N PHE A 20 -12.78 -8.62 24.34
CA PHE A 20 -12.08 -7.43 23.85
C PHE A 20 -10.91 -7.78 22.90
N LEU A 21 -10.32 -8.97 23.04
CA LEU A 21 -9.28 -9.49 22.14
C LEU A 21 -9.83 -10.02 20.81
N HIS A 22 -11.09 -10.51 20.77
CA HIS A 22 -11.71 -11.05 19.54
C HIS A 22 -12.21 -9.96 18.57
N THR A 23 -12.32 -8.70 18.99
CA THR A 23 -12.90 -7.61 18.19
C THR A 23 -11.90 -6.85 17.32
N LEU A 24 -10.63 -7.28 17.30
CA LEU A 24 -9.56 -6.64 16.52
C LEU A 24 -9.26 -7.33 15.18
N ALA A 25 -10.10 -8.29 14.75
CA ALA A 25 -9.92 -8.93 13.46
C ALA A 25 -10.22 -7.93 12.32
N LEU A 26 -9.25 -7.75 11.41
CA LEU A 26 -9.45 -7.00 10.18
C LEU A 26 -10.37 -7.83 9.25
N ASP A 27 -11.50 -7.27 8.84
CA ASP A 27 -12.37 -7.88 7.83
C ASP A 27 -11.81 -7.57 6.44
N CYS A 28 -11.16 -8.56 5.83
CA CYS A 28 -10.48 -8.42 4.55
C CYS A 28 -11.22 -9.22 3.48
N ALA A 29 -11.44 -8.60 2.31
CA ALA A 29 -11.94 -9.28 1.12
C ALA A 29 -10.81 -9.52 0.11
N MET A 30 -10.82 -10.67 -0.56
CA MET A 30 -9.91 -10.93 -1.67
C MET A 30 -10.34 -10.12 -2.90
N MET A 31 -9.39 -9.44 -3.54
CA MET A 31 -9.58 -8.84 -4.85
C MET A 31 -8.93 -9.70 -5.94
N SER A 32 -9.56 -9.78 -7.11
CA SER A 32 -9.01 -10.51 -8.24
C SER A 32 -7.76 -9.80 -8.79
N GLY A 33 -6.66 -10.53 -8.90
CA GLY A 33 -5.39 -10.02 -9.41
C GLY A 33 -4.21 -10.89 -8.96
N ASN A 34 -3.05 -10.72 -9.58
CA ASN A 34 -1.80 -11.36 -9.15
C ASN A 34 -0.67 -10.33 -9.22
N LEU A 35 -0.34 -9.74 -8.07
CA LEU A 35 0.65 -8.68 -7.93
C LEU A 35 1.75 -9.13 -6.96
N LYS A 36 2.98 -8.66 -7.19
CA LYS A 36 4.10 -8.81 -6.26
C LYS A 36 4.27 -7.59 -5.35
N GLN A 37 3.78 -6.44 -5.77
CA GLN A 37 3.78 -5.19 -5.01
C GLN A 37 2.52 -4.39 -5.34
N ILE A 38 1.99 -3.72 -4.32
CA ILE A 38 0.81 -2.86 -4.38
C ILE A 38 1.09 -1.59 -3.55
N ASP A 39 0.55 -0.46 -3.96
CA ASP A 39 0.57 0.80 -3.21
C ASP A 39 -0.78 1.50 -3.33
N ALA A 40 -1.20 2.17 -2.26
CA ALA A 40 -2.47 2.86 -2.18
C ALA A 40 -2.28 4.26 -1.59
N GLY A 41 -2.71 5.28 -2.34
CA GLY A 41 -2.47 6.67 -1.98
C GLY A 41 -3.27 7.62 -2.87
N SER A 42 -3.68 8.76 -2.30
CA SER A 42 -4.46 9.79 -3.01
C SER A 42 -5.69 9.25 -3.77
N GLY A 43 -6.40 8.28 -3.18
CA GLY A 43 -7.59 7.67 -3.78
C GLY A 43 -7.32 6.74 -4.97
N SER A 44 -6.06 6.43 -5.24
CA SER A 44 -5.64 5.48 -6.27
C SER A 44 -5.02 4.24 -5.63
N VAL A 45 -5.13 3.11 -6.32
CA VAL A 45 -4.41 1.88 -5.99
C VAL A 45 -3.68 1.41 -7.22
N VAL A 46 -2.40 1.11 -7.06
CA VAL A 46 -1.52 0.72 -8.17
C VAL A 46 -0.68 -0.47 -7.77
N GLY A 47 -0.12 -1.18 -8.74
CA GLY A 47 0.81 -2.25 -8.44
C GLY A 47 1.47 -2.86 -9.67
N VAL A 48 2.32 -3.84 -9.41
CA VAL A 48 3.06 -4.56 -10.44
C VAL A 48 3.04 -6.07 -10.17
N ASN A 49 3.12 -6.87 -11.23
CA ASN A 49 3.21 -8.33 -11.12
C ASN A 49 4.63 -8.87 -11.31
N ASN A 50 4.78 -10.20 -11.29
CA ASN A 50 6.06 -10.88 -11.47
C ASN A 50 6.71 -10.67 -12.85
N LEU A 51 5.93 -10.28 -13.86
CA LEU A 51 6.39 -9.96 -15.21
C LEU A 51 6.72 -8.47 -15.38
N ASN A 52 6.72 -7.69 -14.29
CA ASN A 52 6.88 -6.23 -14.28
C ASN A 52 5.76 -5.48 -15.00
N GLU A 53 4.63 -6.13 -15.28
CA GLU A 53 3.47 -5.46 -15.86
C GLU A 53 2.84 -4.54 -14.80
N VAL A 54 2.47 -3.34 -15.23
CA VAL A 54 1.94 -2.28 -14.37
C VAL A 54 0.41 -2.27 -14.41
N PHE A 55 -0.21 -2.17 -13.24
CA PHE A 55 -1.66 -2.17 -13.07
C PHE A 55 -2.13 -0.96 -12.26
N ILE A 56 -3.29 -0.43 -12.64
CA ILE A 56 -4.06 0.57 -11.89
C ILE A 56 -5.40 -0.06 -11.55
N LEU A 57 -5.89 0.16 -10.33
CA LEU A 57 -7.23 -0.26 -9.94
C LEU A 57 -8.26 0.73 -10.48
N GLU A 58 -9.10 0.27 -11.41
CA GLU A 58 -10.20 1.02 -12.00
C GLU A 58 -11.47 0.17 -11.90
N ASP A 59 -12.56 0.73 -11.38
CA ASP A 59 -13.84 0.02 -11.21
C ASP A 59 -13.72 -1.35 -10.50
N ASN A 60 -12.85 -1.42 -9.48
CA ASN A 60 -12.51 -2.64 -8.73
C ASN A 60 -11.78 -3.73 -9.54
N ILE A 61 -11.21 -3.39 -10.69
CA ILE A 61 -10.46 -4.30 -11.56
C ILE A 61 -9.05 -3.73 -11.75
N PHE A 62 -8.02 -4.58 -11.61
CA PHE A 62 -6.65 -4.19 -11.96
C PHE A 62 -6.48 -4.17 -13.47
N THR A 63 -6.49 -2.98 -14.06
CA THR A 63 -6.29 -2.73 -15.49
C THR A 63 -4.81 -2.55 -15.80
N LYS A 64 -4.29 -3.34 -16.75
CA LYS A 64 -2.90 -3.24 -17.21
C LYS A 64 -2.69 -1.98 -18.05
N ILE A 65 -1.58 -1.28 -17.82
CA ILE A 65 -1.12 -0.17 -18.68
C ILE A 65 0.16 -0.54 -19.44
N ASN A 66 0.45 0.18 -20.54
CA ASN A 66 1.62 -0.08 -21.37
C ASN A 66 2.91 0.48 -20.75
N MET A 67 3.42 -0.20 -19.73
CA MET A 67 4.70 0.12 -19.10
C MET A 67 5.28 -1.09 -18.36
N SER A 68 6.56 -1.04 -18.02
CA SER A 68 7.27 -2.12 -17.30
C SER A 68 8.02 -1.58 -16.09
N LEU A 69 7.58 -1.95 -14.88
CA LEU A 69 8.17 -1.51 -13.61
C LEU A 69 8.39 -2.66 -12.65
N ASN A 70 9.46 -2.55 -11.87
CA ASN A 70 9.72 -3.41 -10.72
C ASN A 70 8.94 -2.97 -9.47
N HIS A 71 8.63 -1.68 -9.34
CA HIS A 71 7.90 -1.09 -8.24
C HIS A 71 7.14 0.15 -8.72
N PHE A 72 5.89 0.32 -8.27
CA PHE A 72 5.04 1.43 -8.64
C PHE A 72 4.33 2.01 -7.41
N SER A 73 4.40 3.32 -7.25
CA SER A 73 3.90 4.05 -6.07
C SER A 73 3.03 5.23 -6.47
N VAL A 74 2.06 5.55 -5.63
CA VAL A 74 1.13 6.67 -5.81
C VAL A 74 0.89 7.41 -4.49
N GLY A 75 0.81 8.73 -4.56
CA GLY A 75 0.49 9.57 -3.42
C GLY A 75 0.35 11.04 -3.78
N PRO A 76 0.36 11.96 -2.79
CA PRO A 76 0.21 13.39 -3.04
C PRO A 76 1.28 13.98 -3.98
N ALA A 77 2.47 13.38 -4.02
CA ALA A 77 3.57 13.76 -4.92
C ALA A 77 3.38 13.30 -6.39
N GLY A 78 2.32 12.53 -6.67
CA GLY A 78 2.01 11.95 -7.97
C GLY A 78 2.27 10.45 -8.03
N GLN A 79 2.43 9.92 -9.25
CA GLN A 79 2.72 8.52 -9.51
C GLN A 79 4.18 8.37 -9.93
N LEU A 80 4.93 7.49 -9.25
CA LEU A 80 6.33 7.22 -9.51
C LEU A 80 6.60 5.73 -9.59
N GLY A 81 7.51 5.34 -10.48
CA GLY A 81 7.92 3.95 -10.61
C GLY A 81 9.40 3.82 -10.93
N VAL A 82 9.94 2.63 -10.68
CA VAL A 82 11.29 2.25 -11.10
C VAL A 82 11.26 1.00 -11.97
N ASP A 83 12.03 1.00 -13.06
CA ASP A 83 12.15 -0.17 -13.95
C ASP A 83 13.24 -1.15 -13.47
N SER A 84 13.47 -2.21 -14.24
CA SER A 84 14.51 -3.21 -13.94
C SER A 84 15.95 -2.73 -14.11
N ALA A 85 16.15 -1.60 -14.79
CA ALA A 85 17.44 -0.94 -14.93
C ALA A 85 17.65 0.16 -13.86
N ASN A 86 16.75 0.27 -12.88
CA ASN A 86 16.73 1.31 -11.85
C ASN A 86 16.51 2.73 -12.39
N ASN A 87 15.97 2.87 -13.60
CA ASN A 87 15.52 4.18 -14.09
C ASN A 87 14.25 4.58 -13.34
N ILE A 88 14.21 5.83 -12.88
CA ILE A 88 13.05 6.40 -12.20
C ILE A 88 12.14 7.02 -13.26
N PHE A 89 10.84 6.78 -13.15
CA PHE A 89 9.82 7.38 -14.00
C PHE A 89 8.79 8.11 -13.13
N LYS A 90 8.34 9.27 -13.60
CA LYS A 90 7.23 10.01 -13.01
C LYS A 90 6.13 10.20 -14.04
N PHE A 91 4.89 9.90 -13.67
CA PHE A 91 3.74 10.16 -14.53
C PHE A 91 3.45 11.67 -14.57
N GLN A 92 3.54 12.27 -15.76
CA GLN A 92 3.31 13.69 -15.99
C GLN A 92 2.68 13.88 -17.36
N SER A 93 1.69 14.78 -17.46
CA SER A 93 1.06 15.14 -18.75
C SER A 93 0.53 13.93 -19.56
N GLY A 94 0.04 12.89 -18.87
CA GLY A 94 -0.55 11.71 -19.49
C GLY A 94 0.43 10.59 -19.86
N SER A 95 1.72 10.71 -19.53
CA SER A 95 2.71 9.67 -19.81
C SER A 95 3.78 9.54 -18.72
N PHE A 96 4.46 8.40 -18.68
CA PHE A 96 5.63 8.22 -17.83
C PHE A 96 6.85 8.84 -18.49
N ILE A 97 7.44 9.81 -17.80
CA ILE A 97 8.65 10.50 -18.23
C ILE A 97 9.79 10.02 -17.33
N GLN A 98 10.91 9.63 -17.95
CA GLN A 98 12.11 9.28 -17.20
C GLN A 98 12.58 10.49 -16.41
N PHE A 99 12.68 10.33 -15.10
CA PHE A 99 13.10 11.33 -14.16
C PHE A 99 14.58 11.10 -13.85
N PRO A 100 15.50 11.99 -14.28
CA PRO A 100 16.91 11.85 -13.95
C PRO A 100 17.05 12.06 -12.44
N GLY A 101 17.31 10.98 -11.71
CA GLY A 101 17.45 11.02 -10.24
C GLY A 101 18.51 12.02 -9.74
N GLU A 102 19.44 12.44 -10.61
CA GLU A 102 20.46 13.46 -10.33
C GLU A 102 19.89 14.88 -10.14
N ASP A 103 18.72 15.20 -10.70
CA ASP A 103 18.12 16.53 -10.58
C ASP A 103 17.60 16.79 -9.15
N CYS A 104 17.54 15.77 -8.28
CA CYS A 104 17.26 15.92 -6.85
C CYS A 104 18.50 16.08 -5.96
N ILE A 105 19.71 15.76 -6.44
CA ILE A 105 20.93 15.95 -5.65
C ILE A 105 21.40 17.41 -5.72
N ASN A 106 21.21 18.06 -6.88
CA ASN A 106 21.75 19.40 -7.14
C ASN A 106 20.72 20.54 -7.05
N LYS A 107 19.44 20.22 -6.87
CA LYS A 107 18.36 21.21 -6.77
C LYS A 107 17.68 21.06 -5.42
N MET A 108 17.85 22.06 -4.56
CA MET A 108 17.14 22.27 -3.29
C MET A 108 15.61 22.51 -3.48
N THR A 109 15.02 21.92 -4.52
CA THR A 109 13.61 22.07 -4.91
C THR A 109 12.94 20.73 -5.19
N CYS A 110 13.58 19.58 -4.91
CA CYS A 110 12.83 18.34 -4.75
C CYS A 110 12.03 18.43 -3.44
N HIS A 111 10.95 19.23 -3.45
CA HIS A 111 9.81 19.06 -2.55
C HIS A 111 9.10 17.76 -2.95
N ALA A 112 9.79 16.66 -2.74
CA ALA A 112 9.20 15.36 -2.70
C ALA A 112 8.60 15.24 -1.30
N HIS A 113 7.41 15.80 -1.09
CA HIS A 113 6.56 15.44 0.04
C HIS A 113 6.10 14.00 -0.22
N PHE A 114 7.01 13.07 0.01
CA PHE A 114 6.66 11.70 0.32
C PHE A 114 6.24 11.72 1.79
N PHE A 115 4.96 11.43 2.01
CA PHE A 115 4.25 11.34 3.30
C PHE A 115 3.81 12.68 3.90
#